data_AF-A0A1U7Y5S7-F1
#
_entry.id   AF-A0A1U7Y5S7-F1
#
_cell.length_a   1.000
_cell.length_b   1.000
_cell.length_c   1.000
_cell.angle_alpha   90.00
_cell.angle_beta   90.00
_cell.angle_gamma   90.00
#
_symmetry.space_group_name_H-M   'P 1'
#
loop_
_entity.id
_entity.type
_entity.pdbx_description
1 polymer ?
#
loop_
_entity_poly.entity_id
_entity_poly.type
_entity_poly.pdbx_seq_one_letter_code
_entity_poly.pdbx_strand_id
1 'polypeptide(L)'
;MKLTYKPVVGNLQEIAQAYIDSFAPRDGDQDNPDKVPDFVETMVYNPTEAVCMTGRYASKEEAKQKGNVINSVDWWFKPWFYQHAQTALKRGEFVEYIPTREYYHRHTRCLYWEGKLILPFGDQWWFRYLLGWLMPPKVSLLKATQGEAIRNYYHDMHVIQDLLVPLYKVGDALEWVHREM
;
A
#
# COMPACT_ATOMS: atom_id res chain seq x y z
N MET A 1 13.32 -7.63 -2.48
CA MET A 1 12.02 -7.67 -3.15
C MET A 1 12.06 -6.74 -4.35
N LYS A 2 11.98 -7.27 -5.57
CA LYS A 2 11.73 -6.49 -6.78
C LYS A 2 10.23 -6.21 -6.84
N LEU A 3 9.84 -4.96 -6.73
CA LEU A 3 8.45 -4.54 -6.67
C LEU A 3 8.10 -3.72 -7.90
N THR A 4 7.05 -4.13 -8.59
CA THR A 4 6.49 -3.40 -9.74
C THR A 4 5.25 -2.66 -9.28
N TYR A 5 5.18 -1.36 -9.56
CA TYR A 5 4.04 -0.51 -9.29
C TYR A 5 3.32 -0.22 -10.59
N LYS A 6 2.12 -0.77 -10.77
CA LYS A 6 1.31 -0.57 -11.97
C LYS A 6 0.10 0.31 -11.62
N PRO A 7 0.01 1.55 -12.17
CA PRO A 7 -1.19 2.34 -12.00
C PRO A 7 -2.35 1.72 -12.76
N VAL A 8 -3.53 1.77 -12.17
CA VAL A 8 -4.78 1.29 -12.77
C VAL A 8 -5.80 2.41 -12.64
N VAL A 9 -6.33 2.84 -13.78
CA VAL A 9 -7.38 3.85 -13.86
C VAL A 9 -8.58 3.23 -14.56
N GLY A 10 -9.72 3.23 -13.90
CA GLY A 10 -10.92 2.52 -14.32
C GLY A 10 -11.90 2.37 -13.17
N ASN A 11 -13.11 1.88 -13.44
CA ASN A 11 -14.09 1.62 -12.38
C ASN A 11 -13.65 0.47 -11.44
N LEU A 12 -14.38 0.26 -10.34
CA LEU A 12 -14.02 -0.75 -9.33
C LEU A 12 -13.94 -2.18 -9.88
N GLN A 13 -14.75 -2.52 -10.91
CA GLN A 13 -14.69 -3.83 -11.57
C GLN A 13 -13.43 -3.97 -12.41
N GLU A 14 -13.02 -2.92 -13.12
CA GLU A 14 -11.77 -2.87 -13.89
C GLU A 14 -10.55 -2.93 -12.96
N ILE A 15 -10.60 -2.24 -11.81
CA ILE A 15 -9.57 -2.31 -10.77
C ILE A 15 -9.47 -3.73 -10.20
N ALA A 16 -10.60 -4.36 -9.86
CA ALA A 16 -10.63 -5.74 -9.39
C ALA A 16 -10.08 -6.70 -10.44
N GLN A 17 -10.44 -6.52 -11.71
CA GLN A 17 -9.93 -7.35 -12.79
C GLN A 17 -8.42 -7.18 -12.97
N ALA A 18 -7.89 -5.96 -12.87
CA ALA A 18 -6.46 -5.70 -12.93
C ALA A 18 -5.70 -6.35 -11.76
N TYR A 19 -6.29 -6.36 -10.56
CA TYR A 19 -5.75 -7.10 -9.42
C TYR A 19 -5.71 -8.60 -9.72
N ILE A 20 -6.81 -9.20 -10.17
CA ILE A 20 -6.88 -10.62 -10.52
C ILE A 20 -5.86 -10.99 -11.60
N ASP A 21 -5.82 -10.23 -12.70
CA ASP A 21 -4.91 -10.46 -13.82
C ASP A 21 -3.42 -10.33 -13.42
N SER A 22 -3.11 -9.72 -12.27
CA SER A 22 -1.74 -9.56 -11.78
C SER A 22 -1.15 -10.82 -11.14
N PHE A 23 -1.97 -11.80 -10.75
CA PHE A 23 -1.51 -13.02 -10.08
C PHE A 23 -2.29 -14.30 -10.38
N ALA A 24 -3.42 -14.23 -11.09
CA ALA A 24 -4.24 -15.39 -11.44
C ALA A 24 -4.25 -15.58 -12.98
N PRO A 25 -3.33 -16.39 -13.53
CA PRO A 25 -3.26 -16.64 -14.97
C PRO A 25 -4.55 -17.26 -15.51
N ARG A 26 -5.07 -16.72 -16.62
CA ARG A 26 -6.33 -17.18 -17.23
C ARG A 26 -6.26 -18.57 -17.85
N ASP A 27 -5.05 -19.03 -18.16
CA ASP A 27 -4.77 -20.37 -18.67
C ASP A 27 -4.70 -21.44 -17.55
N GLY A 28 -4.90 -21.03 -16.29
CA GLY A 28 -4.88 -21.93 -15.13
C GLY A 28 -3.47 -22.35 -14.67
N ASP A 29 -2.42 -21.76 -15.24
CA ASP A 29 -1.02 -22.07 -14.94
C ASP A 29 -0.54 -21.36 -13.65
N GLN A 30 -1.27 -21.59 -12.57
CA GLN A 30 -1.12 -20.93 -11.27
C GLN A 30 0.10 -21.40 -10.47
N ASP A 31 0.69 -22.54 -10.82
CA ASP A 31 1.90 -23.05 -10.18
C ASP A 31 3.18 -22.53 -10.87
N ASN A 32 3.04 -21.77 -11.96
CA ASN A 32 4.18 -21.24 -12.70
C ASN A 32 4.77 -20.01 -11.99
N PRO A 33 6.01 -20.11 -11.47
CA PRO A 33 6.64 -19.03 -10.74
C PRO A 33 6.90 -17.81 -11.62
N ASP A 34 7.00 -17.94 -12.94
CA ASP A 34 7.21 -16.80 -13.84
C ASP A 34 5.91 -16.00 -14.09
N LYS A 35 4.75 -16.65 -13.93
CA LYS A 35 3.43 -16.02 -14.13
C LYS A 35 2.82 -15.50 -12.84
N VAL A 36 3.02 -16.20 -11.72
CA VAL A 36 2.47 -15.82 -10.42
C VAL A 36 3.55 -15.11 -9.59
N PRO A 37 3.30 -13.88 -9.10
CA PRO A 37 4.24 -13.16 -8.25
C PRO A 37 4.27 -13.75 -6.83
N ASP A 38 5.40 -13.57 -6.13
CA ASP A 38 5.55 -13.99 -4.73
C ASP A 38 4.66 -13.16 -3.78
N PHE A 39 4.38 -11.91 -4.16
CA PHE A 39 3.55 -10.99 -3.40
C PHE A 39 2.63 -10.21 -4.34
N VAL A 40 1.41 -9.96 -3.88
CA VAL A 40 0.47 -9.06 -4.54
C VAL A 40 -0.20 -8.17 -3.50
N GLU A 41 -0.35 -6.89 -3.82
CA GLU A 41 -1.10 -5.91 -3.03
C GLU A 41 -1.70 -4.89 -3.99
N THR A 42 -2.93 -4.45 -3.74
CA THR A 42 -3.52 -3.33 -4.50
C THR A 42 -4.00 -2.26 -3.54
N MET A 43 -3.55 -1.03 -3.78
CA MET A 43 -4.00 0.15 -3.06
C MET A 43 -5.01 0.90 -3.90
N VAL A 44 -6.27 0.95 -3.44
CA VAL A 44 -7.35 1.70 -4.09
C VAL A 44 -7.49 3.05 -3.40
N TYR A 45 -7.17 4.14 -4.08
CA TYR A 45 -7.15 5.48 -3.48
C TYR A 45 -8.50 6.18 -3.58
N ASN A 46 -9.26 5.87 -4.63
CA ASN A 46 -10.62 6.32 -4.88
C ASN A 46 -11.30 5.33 -5.84
N PRO A 47 -12.61 5.48 -6.14
CA PRO A 47 -13.34 4.54 -6.98
C PRO A 47 -12.82 4.37 -8.41
N THR A 48 -11.88 5.23 -8.84
CA THR A 48 -11.38 5.28 -10.21
C THR A 48 -9.87 5.08 -10.33
N GLU A 49 -9.12 5.11 -9.22
CA GLU A 49 -7.66 5.11 -9.23
C GLU A 49 -7.10 4.14 -8.19
N ALA A 50 -6.26 3.22 -8.67
CA ALA A 50 -5.56 2.26 -7.84
C ALA A 50 -4.12 2.04 -8.31
N VAL A 51 -3.30 1.46 -7.44
CA VAL A 51 -1.96 1.00 -7.78
C VAL A 51 -1.85 -0.47 -7.39
N CYS A 52 -1.73 -1.32 -8.41
CA CYS A 52 -1.46 -2.75 -8.25
C CYS A 52 0.05 -2.94 -8.10
N MET A 53 0.46 -3.66 -7.07
CA MET A 53 1.86 -3.93 -6.75
C MET A 53 2.10 -5.44 -6.75
N THR A 54 3.06 -5.87 -7.56
CA THR A 54 3.50 -7.27 -7.62
C THR A 54 4.97 -7.37 -7.24
N GLY A 55 5.27 -8.21 -6.25
CA GLY A 55 6.60 -8.42 -5.72
C GLY A 55 7.18 -9.76 -6.14
N ARG A 56 8.47 -9.77 -6.47
CA ARG A 56 9.26 -10.98 -6.68
C ARG A 56 10.53 -10.96 -5.84
N TYR A 57 10.92 -12.11 -5.32
CA TYR A 57 12.25 -12.22 -4.72
C TYR A 57 13.32 -11.95 -5.78
N ALA A 58 14.34 -11.22 -5.37
CA ALA A 58 15.46 -10.82 -6.21
C ALA A 58 16.75 -10.96 -5.41
N SER A 59 17.82 -11.39 -6.06
CA SER A 59 19.12 -11.51 -5.41
C SER A 59 19.73 -10.14 -5.13
N LYS A 60 20.73 -10.11 -4.24
CA LYS A 60 21.45 -8.87 -3.93
C LYS A 60 22.26 -8.39 -5.15
N GLU A 61 22.72 -9.33 -5.95
CA GLU A 61 23.50 -9.11 -7.17
C GLU A 61 22.61 -8.47 -8.25
N GLU A 62 21.40 -9.00 -8.46
CA GLU A 62 20.40 -8.41 -9.37
C GLU A 62 20.07 -6.98 -8.96
N ALA A 63 19.73 -6.76 -7.68
CA ALA A 63 19.34 -5.45 -7.18
C ALA A 63 20.44 -4.38 -7.35
N LYS A 64 21.72 -4.78 -7.40
CA LYS A 64 22.88 -3.88 -7.54
C LYS A 64 23.30 -3.63 -8.98
N GLN A 65 22.64 -4.25 -9.97
CA GLN A 65 22.97 -4.00 -11.38
C GLN A 65 22.74 -2.54 -11.76
N LYS A 66 23.56 -2.02 -12.67
CA LYS A 66 23.50 -0.62 -13.11
C LYS A 66 22.13 -0.33 -13.73
N GLY A 67 21.45 0.71 -13.23
CA GLY A 67 20.13 1.12 -13.68
C GLY A 67 18.99 0.68 -12.75
N ASN A 68 19.23 -0.30 -11.88
CA ASN A 68 18.25 -0.70 -10.85
C ASN A 68 18.24 0.31 -9.70
N VAL A 69 17.04 0.63 -9.20
CA VAL A 69 16.84 1.55 -8.09
C VAL A 69 16.57 0.74 -6.83
N ILE A 70 17.44 0.89 -5.83
CA ILE A 70 17.22 0.32 -4.49
C ILE A 70 16.48 1.37 -3.65
N ASN A 71 15.26 1.05 -3.23
CA ASN A 71 14.46 1.91 -2.36
C ASN A 71 14.40 1.33 -0.95
N SER A 72 15.18 1.91 -0.03
CA SER A 72 14.97 1.66 1.40
C SER A 72 13.75 2.44 1.90
N VAL A 73 12.57 1.85 1.87
CA VAL A 73 11.30 2.50 2.25
C VAL A 73 11.21 2.83 3.74
N ASP A 74 12.00 2.17 4.60
CA ASP A 74 11.90 2.34 6.05
C ASP A 74 12.62 3.60 6.60
N TRP A 75 13.28 4.40 5.76
CA TRP A 75 13.91 5.64 6.21
C TRP A 75 12.87 6.65 6.72
N TRP A 76 13.14 7.28 7.88
CA TRP A 76 12.14 8.10 8.59
C TRP A 76 11.74 9.40 7.94
N PHE A 77 12.61 9.93 7.10
CA PHE A 77 12.34 11.13 6.34
C PHE A 77 11.57 10.86 5.04
N LYS A 78 11.45 9.59 4.61
CA LYS A 78 10.78 9.26 3.34
C LYS A 78 9.27 9.38 3.45
N PRO A 79 8.57 9.61 2.31
CA PRO A 79 7.13 9.48 2.26
C PRO A 79 6.66 8.12 2.79
N TRP A 80 5.46 8.12 3.38
CA TRP A 80 4.81 6.87 3.76
C TRP A 80 4.59 6.00 2.52
N PHE A 81 4.64 4.68 2.70
CA PHE A 81 4.67 3.74 1.59
C PHE A 81 3.49 3.91 0.64
N TYR A 82 2.27 4.09 1.17
CA TYR A 82 1.08 4.31 0.34
C TYR A 82 1.14 5.63 -0.46
N GLN A 83 1.80 6.67 0.05
CA GLN A 83 1.97 7.93 -0.69
C GLN A 83 3.04 7.79 -1.79
N HIS A 84 4.10 7.03 -1.51
CA HIS A 84 5.11 6.68 -2.51
C HIS A 84 4.51 5.85 -3.64
N ALA A 85 3.73 4.81 -3.31
CA ALA A 85 3.03 3.98 -4.28
C ALA A 85 2.08 4.81 -5.17
N GLN A 86 1.36 5.78 -4.58
CA GLN A 86 0.42 6.65 -5.30
C GLN A 86 1.09 7.46 -6.42
N THR A 87 2.40 7.72 -6.33
CA THR A 87 3.13 8.44 -7.37
C THR A 87 3.10 7.72 -8.73
N ALA A 88 2.85 6.41 -8.75
CA ALA A 88 2.67 5.62 -9.97
C ALA A 88 1.53 6.16 -10.84
N LEU A 89 0.46 6.70 -10.24
CA LEU A 89 -0.66 7.29 -10.97
C LEU A 89 -0.24 8.48 -11.86
N LYS A 90 0.81 9.20 -11.47
CA LYS A 90 1.35 10.34 -12.25
C LYS A 90 2.58 9.96 -13.08
N ARG A 91 3.41 9.07 -12.55
CA ARG A 91 4.70 8.68 -13.14
C ARG A 91 4.53 7.61 -14.24
N GLY A 92 3.46 6.84 -14.20
CA GLY A 92 3.34 5.59 -14.93
C GLY A 92 3.95 4.42 -14.15
N GLU A 93 3.97 3.25 -14.80
CA GLU A 93 4.52 2.04 -14.23
C GLU A 93 6.02 2.18 -13.94
N PHE A 94 6.46 1.71 -12.77
CA PHE A 94 7.88 1.66 -12.43
C PHE A 94 8.23 0.47 -11.54
N VAL A 95 9.53 0.14 -11.52
CA VAL A 95 10.08 -0.96 -10.75
C VAL A 95 11.16 -0.44 -9.81
N GLU A 96 11.19 -0.96 -8.59
CA GLU A 96 12.27 -0.72 -7.64
C GLU A 96 12.58 -1.98 -6.80
N TYR A 97 13.71 -1.96 -6.11
CA TYR A 97 14.16 -3.04 -5.25
C TYR A 97 14.12 -2.59 -3.80
N ILE A 98 13.27 -3.22 -3.00
CA ILE A 98 13.12 -2.94 -1.57
C ILE A 98 13.80 -4.08 -0.79
N PRO A 99 14.66 -3.77 0.21
CA PRO A 99 15.18 -4.79 1.10
C PRO A 99 14.04 -5.58 1.75
N THR A 100 14.13 -6.91 1.76
CA THR A 100 12.99 -7.79 2.11
C THR A 100 12.39 -7.48 3.48
N ARG A 101 13.23 -7.20 4.49
CA ARG A 101 12.76 -6.80 5.83
C ARG A 101 11.94 -5.51 5.78
N GLU A 102 12.40 -4.51 5.04
CA GLU A 102 11.70 -3.22 4.91
C GLU A 102 10.38 -3.40 4.16
N TYR A 103 10.35 -4.28 3.15
CA TYR A 103 9.11 -4.61 2.44
C TYR A 103 8.04 -5.19 3.39
N TYR A 104 8.41 -6.08 4.32
CA TYR A 104 7.47 -6.61 5.31
C TYR A 104 6.97 -5.55 6.29
N HIS A 105 7.77 -4.52 6.58
CA HIS A 105 7.43 -3.44 7.52
C HIS A 105 6.95 -2.15 6.85
N ARG A 106 6.71 -2.16 5.53
CA ARG A 106 6.37 -0.98 4.72
C ARG A 106 5.18 -0.17 5.24
N HIS A 107 4.24 -0.83 5.93
CA HIS A 107 3.04 -0.23 6.52
C HIS A 107 3.17 0.18 7.99
N THR A 108 4.22 -0.27 8.68
CA THR A 108 4.32 -0.14 10.14
C THR A 108 4.36 1.31 10.59
N ARG A 109 5.10 2.17 9.90
CA ARG A 109 5.38 3.54 10.36
C ARG A 109 4.21 4.49 10.18
N CYS A 110 3.39 4.25 9.18
CA CYS A 110 2.20 5.01 8.89
C CYS A 110 0.92 4.32 9.35
N LEU A 111 1.03 3.22 10.10
CA LEU A 111 -0.12 2.41 10.54
C LEU A 111 -1.04 2.13 9.35
N TYR A 112 -0.48 1.52 8.30
CA TYR A 112 -1.08 1.42 6.97
C TYR A 112 -1.38 2.81 6.39
N TRP A 113 -2.61 3.29 6.55
CA TRP A 113 -3.11 4.52 5.93
C TRP A 113 -3.47 5.58 6.99
N GLU A 114 -3.45 5.22 8.26
CA GLU A 114 -3.99 6.05 9.35
C GLU A 114 -3.06 7.17 9.78
N GLY A 115 -1.76 7.10 9.45
CA GLY A 115 -0.78 8.07 9.86
C GLY A 115 -1.21 9.52 9.58
N LYS A 116 -1.90 9.76 8.46
CA LYS A 116 -2.42 11.09 8.10
C LYS A 116 -3.62 11.51 8.95
N LEU A 117 -4.50 10.57 9.26
CA LEU A 117 -5.68 10.82 10.08
C LEU A 117 -5.28 11.12 11.52
N ILE A 118 -4.27 10.42 12.03
CA ILE A 118 -3.78 10.57 13.40
C ILE A 118 -2.93 11.83 13.53
N LEU A 119 -2.06 12.08 12.56
CA LEU A 119 -1.15 13.21 12.55
C LEU A 119 -1.19 13.90 11.18
N PRO A 120 -2.13 14.85 10.96
CA PRO A 120 -2.34 15.48 9.65
C PRO A 120 -1.11 16.18 9.07
N PHE A 121 -0.24 16.72 9.93
CA PHE A 121 1.03 17.35 9.55
C PHE A 121 2.21 16.36 9.52
N GLY A 122 1.99 15.09 9.87
CA GLY A 122 3.01 14.05 9.91
C GLY A 122 3.60 13.71 8.55
N ASP A 123 2.90 14.10 7.47
CA ASP A 123 3.35 13.92 6.09
C ASP A 123 4.26 15.06 5.59
N GLN A 124 4.46 16.12 6.37
CA GLN A 124 5.31 17.25 5.99
C GLN A 124 6.79 16.89 6.06
N TRP A 125 7.58 17.35 5.08
CA TRP A 125 9.00 16.99 4.97
C TRP A 125 9.80 17.36 6.23
N TRP A 126 9.53 18.52 6.83
CA TRP A 126 10.22 18.99 8.03
C TRP A 126 9.90 18.11 9.24
N PHE A 127 8.64 17.66 9.35
CA PHE A 127 8.23 16.78 10.44
C PHE A 127 8.91 15.42 10.30
N ARG A 128 8.84 14.82 9.11
CA ARG A 128 9.46 13.51 8.86
C ARG A 128 10.96 13.54 9.09
N TYR A 129 11.64 14.61 8.67
CA TYR A 129 13.08 14.75 8.86
C TYR A 129 13.47 14.89 10.33
N LEU A 130 12.77 15.73 11.10
CA LEU A 130 13.13 16.05 12.49
C LEU A 130 12.56 15.05 13.51
N LEU A 131 11.32 14.61 13.32
CA LEU A 131 10.52 13.83 14.28
C LEU A 131 10.01 12.50 13.71
N GLY A 132 10.21 12.22 12.42
CA GLY A 132 9.69 11.00 11.79
C GLY A 132 10.20 9.72 12.45
N TRP A 133 11.40 9.71 13.04
CA TRP A 133 11.98 8.58 13.77
C TRP A 133 11.18 8.15 15.01
N LEU A 134 10.27 9.00 15.50
CA LEU A 134 9.31 8.67 16.57
C LEU A 134 8.09 7.87 16.08
N MET A 135 7.92 7.72 14.76
CA MET A 135 6.80 6.98 14.16
C MET A 135 7.08 5.47 14.05
N PRO A 136 6.09 4.60 14.34
CA PRO A 136 4.74 4.94 14.76
C PRO A 136 4.67 5.24 16.27
N PRO A 137 3.87 6.23 16.72
CA PRO A 137 3.63 6.45 18.14
C PRO A 137 2.90 5.25 18.73
N LYS A 138 3.15 4.95 20.01
CA LYS A 138 2.41 3.89 20.71
C LYS A 138 0.92 4.21 20.70
N VAL A 139 0.08 3.23 20.36
CA VAL A 139 -1.38 3.40 20.33
C VAL A 139 -1.93 3.86 21.68
N SER A 140 -1.35 3.41 22.79
CA SER A 140 -1.71 3.88 24.13
C SER A 140 -1.42 5.37 24.35
N LEU A 141 -0.31 5.88 23.80
CA LEU A 141 0.02 7.30 23.85
C LEU A 141 -1.00 8.11 23.04
N LEU A 142 -1.32 7.65 21.81
CA LEU A 142 -2.34 8.29 20.98
C LEU A 142 -3.67 8.41 21.72
N LYS A 143 -4.15 7.30 22.31
CA LYS A 143 -5.40 7.26 23.07
C LYS A 143 -5.37 8.18 24.29
N ALA A 144 -4.24 8.30 24.97
CA ALA A 144 -4.08 9.19 26.12
C ALA A 144 -4.08 10.69 25.73
N THR A 145 -3.60 11.02 24.53
CA THR A 145 -3.52 12.40 24.04
C THR A 145 -4.71 12.84 23.20
N GLN A 146 -5.62 11.93 22.84
CA GLN A 146 -6.82 12.23 22.06
C GLN A 146 -7.91 12.84 22.94
N GLY A 147 -8.29 14.08 22.64
CA GLY A 147 -9.46 14.74 23.24
C GLY A 147 -10.77 14.10 22.79
N GLU A 148 -11.85 14.38 23.53
CA GLU A 148 -13.16 13.75 23.34
C GLU A 148 -13.74 13.95 21.93
N ALA A 149 -13.57 15.15 21.35
CA ALA A 149 -14.02 15.45 19.99
C ALA A 149 -13.32 14.58 18.92
N ILE A 150 -12.00 14.37 19.05
CA ILE A 150 -11.25 13.51 18.13
C ILE A 150 -11.68 12.06 18.33
N ARG A 151 -11.86 11.61 19.59
CA ARG A 151 -12.31 10.26 19.89
C ARG A 151 -13.68 9.95 19.27
N ASN A 152 -14.64 10.88 19.38
CA ASN A 152 -15.97 10.70 18.79
C ASN A 152 -15.90 10.69 17.27
N TYR A 153 -15.09 11.58 16.66
CA TYR A 153 -14.86 11.55 15.21
C TYR A 153 -14.31 10.20 14.73
N TYR A 154 -13.31 9.63 15.42
CA TYR A 154 -12.81 8.29 15.10
C TYR A 154 -13.90 7.23 15.28
N HIS A 155 -14.67 7.30 16.36
CA HIS A 155 -15.74 6.33 16.61
C HIS A 155 -16.81 6.34 15.51
N ASP A 156 -17.13 7.50 14.96
CA ASP A 156 -18.23 7.66 14.01
C ASP A 156 -17.80 7.54 12.54
N MET A 157 -16.54 7.85 12.22
CA MET A 157 -16.04 7.98 10.84
C MET A 157 -14.99 6.95 10.44
N HIS A 158 -14.51 6.13 11.38
CA HIS A 158 -13.42 5.21 11.11
C HIS A 158 -13.85 3.75 11.22
N VAL A 159 -13.64 3.01 10.14
CA VAL A 159 -13.93 1.58 10.04
C VAL A 159 -12.69 0.85 9.51
N ILE A 160 -12.34 -0.25 10.17
CA ILE A 160 -11.33 -1.20 9.69
C ILE A 160 -12.02 -2.55 9.60
N GLN A 161 -11.97 -3.17 8.42
CA GLN A 161 -12.56 -4.47 8.19
C GLN A 161 -11.63 -5.35 7.36
N ASP A 162 -11.51 -6.60 7.79
CA ASP A 162 -10.86 -7.65 7.03
C ASP A 162 -11.94 -8.57 6.46
N LEU A 163 -11.91 -8.79 5.15
CA LEU A 163 -12.89 -9.58 4.43
C LEU A 163 -12.18 -10.72 3.67
N LEU A 164 -12.76 -11.92 3.73
CA LEU A 164 -12.37 -13.04 2.86
C LEU A 164 -13.41 -13.17 1.76
N VAL A 165 -13.01 -12.91 0.52
CA VAL A 165 -13.90 -12.86 -0.64
C VAL A 165 -13.43 -13.84 -1.71
N PRO A 166 -14.32 -14.62 -2.35
CA PRO A 166 -13.96 -15.40 -3.52
C PRO A 166 -13.41 -14.50 -4.63
N LEU A 167 -12.36 -14.93 -5.33
CA LEU A 167 -11.64 -14.09 -6.29
C LEU A 167 -12.55 -13.44 -7.36
N TYR A 168 -13.50 -14.21 -7.90
CA TYR A 168 -14.47 -13.75 -8.90
C TYR A 168 -15.54 -12.78 -8.35
N LYS A 169 -15.56 -12.53 -7.04
CA LYS A 169 -16.46 -11.60 -6.34
C LYS A 169 -15.76 -10.34 -5.82
N VAL A 170 -14.46 -10.18 -6.06
CA VAL A 170 -13.70 -9.02 -5.57
C VAL A 170 -14.29 -7.70 -6.08
N GLY A 171 -14.66 -7.62 -7.36
CA GLY A 171 -15.30 -6.42 -7.92
C GLY A 171 -16.63 -6.08 -7.25
N ASP A 172 -17.53 -7.05 -7.14
CA ASP A 172 -18.82 -6.89 -6.44
C ASP A 172 -18.62 -6.45 -4.97
N ALA A 173 -17.62 -7.00 -4.29
CA ALA A 173 -17.30 -6.64 -2.92
C ALA A 173 -16.79 -5.19 -2.81
N LEU A 174 -15.91 -4.75 -3.72
CA LEU A 174 -15.45 -3.35 -3.75
C LEU A 174 -16.60 -2.38 -3.98
N GLU A 175 -17.51 -2.69 -4.92
CA GLU A 175 -18.68 -1.85 -5.18
C GLU A 175 -19.66 -1.81 -4.01
N TRP A 176 -19.87 -2.95 -3.34
CA TRP A 176 -20.69 -3.01 -2.13
C TRP A 176 -20.08 -2.18 -1.01
N VAL A 177 -18.78 -2.34 -0.73
CA VAL A 177 -18.05 -1.59 0.29
C VAL A 177 -18.14 -0.08 0.02
N HIS A 178 -17.90 0.36 -1.22
CA HIS A 178 -17.97 1.77 -1.58
C HIS A 178 -19.36 2.39 -1.41
N ARG A 179 -20.43 1.60 -1.54
CA ARG A 179 -21.80 2.10 -1.39
C ARG A 179 -22.25 2.16 0.06
N GLU A 180 -21.89 1.16 0.86
CA GLU A 180 -22.39 1.00 2.24
C GLU A 180 -21.49 1.70 3.29
N MET A 181 -20.24 2.04 2.94
CA MET A 181 -19.25 2.69 3.81
C MET A 181 -18.75 4.00 3.20
#